data_AF-A0A951HJP0-F1
#
_entry.id   AF-A0A951HJP0-F1
#
_cell.length_a   1.000
_cell.length_b   1.000
_cell.length_c   1.000
_cell.angle_alpha   90.00
_cell.angle_beta   90.00
_cell.angle_gamma   90.00
#
_symmetry.space_group_name_H-M   'P 1'
#
loop_
_entity.id
_entity.type
_entity.pdbx_description
1 polymer ?
#
loop_
_entity_poly.entity_id
_entity_poly.type
_entity_poly.pdbx_seq_one_letter_code
_entity_poly.pdbx_strand_id
1 'polypeptide(L)'
;MRGSRRAALACSIALLAAAAAAAPHLAVNDKGYLSEPGLDVIVFSDIYPEGHQTGVTIVLHGSRVAANGDLRLEASPGQWSPVPRAGARQVDAAGRRISQAMAYPDPARNGHGFNPTFYPDLDLSYRVNVTALDGDSFRISVDLDRPLPREWVGRVGFNLELFPGQLFGRAWLLDEAGGIFPHQPDGPMVRAEATPGPPPRNMQPNGPIPLPDEPLTAPLGHGRVLTVAPEDPLMRMRIESRGGELSLLDGRANHNNGWFIVRGLVPAGATTNAIEWIVTPNVVDNWRSAPVIQLSQIGYATHQPKRAVIELDPRERELQPVTLYRLTPAGREEVLHAAPALWGDFLRYRYAAFDFSQITQPGMYELAYGSQSSQPFRIGDDVYSRHVWQPTLEYFLPAQMCHMRVADKYRIWHGLDHLDDALMAPTNLNHFDGYAQGPSTLTRYRPGQPVPGLNSGGWHDAGDDDLRVESQIGTVWLLAKMVEDLGLDYDATRIDQARRRVEIHDPDGRNDALQQVEHGLLSVVGGYRSLGRLYRGIISPTLRQYSAMGDPSTQTDNIPGRPVEGQGVDNNGRPVRADDRWVFTEDNPDRELYTAAGLAAGSRAM
;
A
#
# COMPACT_ATOMS: atom_id res chain seq x y z
N MET A 1 -56.85 -9.48 -83.79
CA MET A 1 -56.57 -10.91 -83.50
C MET A 1 -55.99 -11.03 -82.09
N ARG A 2 -56.32 -12.14 -81.44
CA ARG A 2 -56.10 -12.52 -80.03
C ARG A 2 -54.67 -12.37 -79.47
N GLY A 3 -54.64 -12.09 -78.16
CA GLY A 3 -53.78 -12.76 -77.14
C GLY A 3 -52.57 -11.94 -76.68
N SER A 4 -52.07 -11.99 -75.44
CA SER A 4 -52.47 -12.60 -74.17
C SER A 4 -51.37 -12.25 -73.14
N ARG A 5 -51.72 -12.05 -71.85
CA ARG A 5 -50.88 -12.31 -70.64
C ARG A 5 -49.61 -11.43 -70.45
N ARG A 6 -49.04 -11.16 -69.27
CA ARG A 6 -49.35 -11.37 -67.84
C ARG A 6 -48.30 -10.56 -67.03
N ALA A 7 -48.78 -9.86 -66.00
CA ALA A 7 -48.27 -9.85 -64.62
C ALA A 7 -46.87 -9.27 -64.33
N ALA A 8 -46.91 -8.13 -63.63
CA ALA A 8 -45.80 -7.53 -62.90
C ALA A 8 -45.41 -8.41 -61.69
N LEU A 9 -44.10 -8.59 -61.49
CA LEU A 9 -43.54 -9.11 -60.25
C LEU A 9 -42.54 -8.07 -59.72
N ALA A 10 -42.98 -7.33 -58.71
CA ALA A 10 -42.12 -6.47 -57.90
C ALA A 10 -41.49 -7.34 -56.79
N CYS A 11 -40.17 -7.52 -56.84
CA CYS A 11 -39.42 -8.11 -55.74
C CYS A 11 -39.03 -7.02 -54.74
N SER A 12 -39.76 -6.95 -53.63
CA SER A 12 -39.38 -6.17 -52.45
C SER A 12 -38.31 -6.94 -51.67
N ILE A 13 -37.05 -6.49 -51.72
CA ILE A 13 -36.00 -6.93 -50.80
C ILE A 13 -36.11 -6.04 -49.56
N ALA A 14 -36.65 -6.59 -48.47
CA ALA A 14 -36.62 -5.97 -47.16
C ALA A 14 -35.20 -6.09 -46.58
N LEU A 15 -34.46 -4.97 -46.55
CA LEU A 15 -33.26 -4.83 -45.73
C LEU A 15 -33.70 -4.76 -44.27
N LEU A 16 -33.58 -5.87 -43.55
CA LEU A 16 -33.48 -5.88 -42.09
C LEU A 16 -32.11 -5.30 -41.72
N ALA A 17 -32.04 -3.98 -41.61
CA ALA A 17 -30.98 -3.33 -40.84
C ALA A 17 -31.21 -3.72 -39.38
N ALA A 18 -30.49 -4.72 -38.90
CA ALA A 18 -30.31 -4.90 -37.47
C ALA A 18 -29.61 -3.64 -36.97
N ALA A 19 -30.37 -2.74 -36.35
CA ALA A 19 -29.79 -1.70 -35.51
C ALA A 19 -28.95 -2.45 -34.47
N ALA A 20 -27.63 -2.42 -34.63
CA ALA A 20 -26.73 -2.82 -33.57
C ALA A 20 -27.09 -1.92 -32.39
N ALA A 21 -27.76 -2.48 -31.38
CA ALA A 21 -27.98 -1.78 -30.13
C ALA A 21 -26.61 -1.29 -29.67
N ALA A 22 -26.46 0.02 -29.48
CA ALA A 22 -25.25 0.57 -28.88
C ALA A 22 -25.01 -0.19 -27.58
N ALA A 23 -23.80 -0.74 -27.42
CA ALA A 23 -23.44 -1.44 -26.20
C ALA A 23 -23.71 -0.51 -25.00
N PRO A 24 -24.24 -1.03 -23.88
CA PRO A 24 -24.43 -0.21 -22.68
C PRO A 24 -23.09 0.47 -22.34
N HIS A 25 -23.14 1.77 -22.06
CA HIS A 25 -21.97 2.61 -21.76
C HIS A 25 -21.17 1.96 -20.63
N LEU A 26 -21.77 1.68 -19.47
CA LEU A 26 -21.14 0.90 -18.38
C LEU A 26 -21.75 -0.50 -18.21
N ALA A 27 -20.92 -1.55 -18.23
CA ALA A 27 -21.36 -2.95 -18.07
C ALA A 27 -20.36 -3.84 -17.32
N VAL A 28 -20.84 -4.96 -16.78
CA VAL A 28 -19.96 -5.96 -16.15
C VAL A 28 -19.17 -6.68 -17.24
N ASN A 29 -17.85 -6.69 -17.11
CA ASN A 29 -16.96 -7.41 -18.02
C ASN A 29 -16.64 -8.84 -17.53
N ASP A 30 -15.90 -9.59 -18.35
CA ASP A 30 -15.52 -10.99 -18.06
C ASP A 30 -14.60 -11.14 -16.84
N LYS A 31 -14.00 -10.03 -16.36
CA LYS A 31 -13.18 -9.99 -15.15
C LYS A 31 -14.01 -9.68 -13.90
N GLY A 32 -15.33 -9.53 -14.06
CA GLY A 32 -16.29 -9.42 -12.97
C GLY A 32 -16.37 -8.04 -12.32
N TYR A 33 -16.00 -6.96 -13.02
CA TYR A 33 -16.18 -5.57 -12.58
C TYR A 33 -16.89 -4.73 -13.65
N LEU A 34 -17.43 -3.57 -13.28
CA LEU A 34 -18.08 -2.66 -14.22
C LEU A 34 -17.01 -1.89 -14.99
N SER A 35 -17.13 -1.84 -16.32
CA SER A 35 -16.08 -1.30 -17.18
C SER A 35 -16.66 -0.70 -18.44
N GLU A 36 -16.04 0.39 -18.87
CA GLU A 36 -16.23 1.04 -20.16
C GLU A 36 -14.96 1.79 -20.57
N PRO A 37 -14.85 2.24 -21.84
CA PRO A 37 -13.77 3.12 -22.25
C PRO A 37 -13.50 4.30 -21.30
N GLY A 38 -12.41 4.23 -20.54
CA GLY A 38 -12.01 5.32 -19.63
C GLY A 38 -12.55 5.21 -18.21
N LEU A 39 -13.41 4.25 -17.88
CA LEU A 39 -13.92 4.05 -16.52
C LEU A 39 -13.96 2.56 -16.16
N ASP A 40 -13.33 2.23 -15.03
CA ASP A 40 -13.51 0.94 -14.36
C ASP A 40 -13.99 1.16 -12.92
N VAL A 41 -15.02 0.42 -12.51
CA VAL A 41 -15.52 0.40 -11.14
C VAL A 41 -15.37 -1.02 -10.59
N ILE A 42 -14.31 -1.18 -9.81
CA ILE A 42 -13.92 -2.45 -9.16
C ILE A 42 -14.62 -2.51 -7.82
N VAL A 43 -15.28 -3.64 -7.54
CA VAL A 43 -16.13 -3.80 -6.35
C VAL A 43 -15.65 -5.03 -5.62
N PHE A 44 -14.92 -4.85 -4.52
CA PHE A 44 -14.38 -5.90 -3.63
C PHE A 44 -13.73 -7.07 -4.41
N SER A 45 -12.88 -6.75 -5.39
CA SER A 45 -12.09 -7.77 -6.11
C SER A 45 -10.77 -8.08 -5.39
N ASP A 46 -10.35 -7.19 -4.49
CA ASP A 46 -9.31 -7.30 -3.50
C ASP A 46 -9.88 -6.91 -2.11
N ILE A 47 -9.22 -7.34 -1.03
CA ILE A 47 -9.62 -7.02 0.34
C ILE A 47 -8.36 -6.73 1.17
N TYR A 48 -7.94 -5.47 1.14
CA TYR A 48 -6.88 -4.90 1.98
C TYR A 48 -7.21 -3.42 2.33
N PRO A 49 -8.23 -3.18 3.18
CA PRO A 49 -8.66 -1.84 3.56
C PRO A 49 -7.56 -0.97 4.16
N GLU A 50 -6.65 -1.58 4.91
CA GLU A 50 -5.53 -0.93 5.58
C GLU A 50 -4.54 -0.29 4.59
N GLY A 51 -4.38 -0.89 3.40
CA GLY A 51 -3.55 -0.37 2.32
C GLY A 51 -4.32 0.43 1.26
N HIS A 52 -5.56 0.84 1.56
CA HIS A 52 -6.45 1.52 0.62
C HIS A 52 -6.70 0.71 -0.67
N GLN A 53 -6.93 -0.60 -0.51
CA GLN A 53 -7.13 -1.58 -1.59
C GLN A 53 -8.31 -2.51 -1.27
N THR A 54 -9.53 -1.98 -1.24
CA THR A 54 -10.78 -2.77 -1.14
C THR A 54 -12.00 -1.93 -1.56
N GLY A 55 -13.20 -2.47 -1.34
CA GLY A 55 -14.45 -1.73 -1.39
C GLY A 55 -14.87 -1.40 -2.82
N VAL A 56 -15.55 -0.26 -2.97
CA VAL A 56 -15.73 0.36 -4.29
C VAL A 56 -14.47 1.15 -4.63
N THR A 57 -13.81 0.76 -5.72
CA THR A 57 -12.64 1.42 -6.29
C THR A 57 -12.97 1.95 -7.68
N ILE A 58 -12.60 3.20 -7.95
CA ILE A 58 -12.88 3.90 -9.21
C ILE A 58 -11.55 4.20 -9.88
N VAL A 59 -11.38 3.69 -11.10
CA VAL A 59 -10.26 4.02 -11.97
C VAL A 59 -10.81 4.82 -13.15
N LEU A 60 -10.41 6.08 -13.24
CA LEU A 60 -10.85 7.02 -14.27
C LEU A 60 -9.64 7.37 -15.14
N HIS A 61 -9.75 7.11 -16.44
CA HIS A 61 -8.71 7.32 -17.45
C HIS A 61 -7.32 6.76 -17.06
N GLY A 62 -7.31 5.56 -16.49
CA GLY A 62 -6.08 4.87 -16.07
C GLY A 62 -5.59 5.23 -14.67
N SER A 63 -6.15 6.26 -14.03
CA SER A 63 -5.78 6.70 -12.68
C SER A 63 -6.77 6.20 -11.64
N ARG A 64 -6.28 5.55 -10.57
CA ARG A 64 -7.12 5.18 -9.42
C ARG A 64 -7.43 6.44 -8.61
N VAL A 65 -8.64 6.97 -8.77
CA VAL A 65 -9.06 8.24 -8.16
C VAL A 65 -9.76 8.06 -6.82
N ALA A 66 -10.40 6.91 -6.61
CA ALA A 66 -11.06 6.58 -5.35
C ALA A 66 -10.97 5.08 -5.01
N ALA A 67 -11.01 4.75 -3.72
CA ALA A 67 -10.98 3.39 -3.19
C ALA A 67 -11.75 3.29 -1.86
N ASN A 68 -11.76 2.10 -1.26
CA ASN A 68 -12.26 1.85 0.09
C ASN A 68 -13.75 2.18 0.30
N GLY A 69 -14.55 2.24 -0.77
CA GLY A 69 -16.00 2.46 -0.71
C GLY A 69 -16.72 1.39 0.12
N ASP A 70 -16.94 1.64 1.42
CA ASP A 70 -17.55 0.70 2.37
C ASP A 70 -18.06 1.38 3.66
N LEU A 71 -18.80 0.66 4.51
CA LEU A 71 -19.17 1.17 5.85
C LEU A 71 -17.97 1.16 6.80
N ARG A 72 -17.82 2.24 7.57
CA ARG A 72 -16.83 2.43 8.64
C ARG A 72 -17.49 2.87 9.94
N LEU A 73 -16.92 2.45 11.07
CA LEU A 73 -17.45 2.77 12.40
C LEU A 73 -17.08 4.20 12.83
N GLU A 74 -15.96 4.72 12.33
CA GLU A 74 -15.50 6.09 12.54
C GLU A 74 -15.38 6.89 11.22
N ALA A 75 -15.28 8.22 11.35
CA ALA A 75 -15.20 9.15 10.21
C ALA A 75 -13.89 9.01 9.42
N SER A 76 -12.77 8.90 10.12
CA SER A 76 -11.43 8.72 9.58
C SER A 76 -10.77 7.51 10.23
N PRO A 77 -11.04 6.28 9.75
CA PRO A 77 -10.42 5.07 10.31
C PRO A 77 -8.90 5.08 10.11
N GLY A 78 -8.18 4.56 11.09
CA GLY A 78 -6.74 4.32 10.99
C GLY A 78 -6.44 2.92 10.46
N GLN A 79 -5.17 2.65 10.19
CA GLN A 79 -4.69 1.33 9.73
C GLN A 79 -5.09 0.19 10.67
N TRP A 80 -5.24 0.48 11.96
CA TRP A 80 -5.54 -0.50 13.00
C TRP A 80 -6.99 -0.42 13.50
N SER A 81 -7.83 0.42 12.87
CA SER A 81 -9.26 0.50 13.19
C SER A 81 -9.99 -0.82 12.84
N PRO A 82 -11.10 -1.12 13.52
CA PRO A 82 -12.00 -2.22 13.15
C PRO A 82 -12.46 -2.15 11.68
N VAL A 83 -12.22 -3.22 10.93
CA VAL A 83 -12.64 -3.35 9.52
C VAL A 83 -13.65 -4.48 9.34
N PRO A 84 -14.58 -4.38 8.38
CA PRO A 84 -15.59 -5.42 8.22
C PRO A 84 -14.99 -6.68 7.59
N ARG A 85 -15.52 -7.84 7.98
CA ARG A 85 -15.26 -9.11 7.31
C ARG A 85 -16.02 -9.17 5.99
N ALA A 86 -15.33 -9.50 4.90
CA ALA A 86 -15.97 -9.79 3.63
C ALA A 86 -16.61 -11.20 3.63
N GLY A 87 -17.87 -11.25 3.20
CA GLY A 87 -18.62 -12.47 2.91
C GLY A 87 -18.71 -12.76 1.41
N ALA A 88 -19.86 -13.28 0.97
CA ALA A 88 -20.08 -13.65 -0.42
C ALA A 88 -20.17 -12.42 -1.35
N ARG A 89 -19.37 -12.46 -2.41
CA ARG A 89 -19.45 -11.56 -3.57
C ARG A 89 -20.37 -12.15 -4.64
N GLN A 90 -21.24 -11.34 -5.21
CA GLN A 90 -22.18 -11.73 -6.26
C GLN A 90 -22.06 -10.78 -7.45
N VAL A 91 -21.95 -11.36 -8.65
CA VAL A 91 -21.88 -10.63 -9.92
C VAL A 91 -23.10 -10.99 -10.74
N ASP A 92 -23.97 -10.03 -10.96
CA ASP A 92 -25.13 -10.12 -11.85
C ASP A 92 -24.84 -9.30 -13.10
N ALA A 93 -24.30 -9.95 -14.13
CA ALA A 93 -23.98 -9.29 -15.39
C ALA A 93 -25.24 -8.80 -16.12
N ALA A 94 -26.36 -9.55 -16.04
CA ALA A 94 -27.60 -9.19 -16.72
C ALA A 94 -28.27 -7.97 -16.07
N GLY A 95 -28.27 -7.90 -14.74
CA GLY A 95 -28.71 -6.73 -13.97
C GLY A 95 -27.66 -5.61 -13.86
N ARG A 96 -26.48 -5.79 -14.46
CA ARG A 96 -25.33 -4.87 -14.36
C ARG A 96 -25.01 -4.47 -12.91
N ARG A 97 -25.08 -5.43 -12.00
CA ARG A 97 -24.94 -5.23 -10.55
C ARG A 97 -23.87 -6.13 -9.97
N ILE A 98 -23.07 -5.57 -9.08
CA ILE A 98 -22.14 -6.32 -8.23
C ILE A 98 -22.50 -6.05 -6.78
N SER A 99 -22.55 -7.10 -5.97
CA SER A 99 -22.92 -6.99 -4.56
C SER A 99 -21.93 -7.72 -3.67
N GLN A 100 -21.60 -7.15 -2.52
CA GLN A 100 -20.70 -7.74 -1.54
C GLN A 100 -21.39 -7.78 -0.18
N ALA A 101 -21.50 -8.98 0.42
CA ALA A 101 -21.92 -9.11 1.81
C ALA A 101 -20.75 -8.78 2.75
N MET A 102 -21.00 -8.01 3.80
CA MET A 102 -20.02 -7.56 4.78
C MET A 102 -20.57 -7.71 6.20
N ALA A 103 -19.69 -7.88 7.18
CA ALA A 103 -20.10 -7.99 8.58
C ALA A 103 -19.08 -7.43 9.57
N TYR A 104 -19.58 -6.88 10.68
CA TYR A 104 -18.82 -6.63 11.90
C TYR A 104 -19.35 -7.53 13.03
N PRO A 105 -18.48 -8.06 13.90
CA PRO A 105 -17.00 -8.02 13.81
C PRO A 105 -16.46 -8.99 12.75
N ASP A 106 -15.15 -8.96 12.49
CA ASP A 106 -14.45 -10.09 11.89
C ASP A 106 -13.98 -11.05 12.98
N PRO A 107 -14.61 -12.23 13.13
CA PRO A 107 -14.20 -13.18 14.15
C PRO A 107 -12.78 -13.70 13.97
N ALA A 108 -12.21 -13.70 12.76
CA ALA A 108 -10.85 -14.21 12.52
C ALA A 108 -9.75 -13.24 12.99
N ARG A 109 -10.11 -11.98 13.25
CA ARG A 109 -9.20 -10.91 13.69
C ARG A 109 -9.50 -10.43 15.11
N ASN A 110 -10.67 -10.76 15.66
CA ASN A 110 -11.13 -10.22 16.94
C ASN A 110 -10.27 -10.76 18.11
N GLY A 111 -9.26 -10.00 18.50
CA GLY A 111 -8.34 -10.32 19.59
C GLY A 111 -7.30 -11.42 19.31
N HIS A 112 -7.12 -11.83 18.05
CA HIS A 112 -6.15 -12.87 17.68
C HIS A 112 -5.71 -12.75 16.21
N GLY A 113 -4.70 -13.55 15.83
CA GLY A 113 -4.18 -13.63 14.45
C GLY A 113 -2.92 -12.79 14.26
N PHE A 114 -2.58 -12.50 13.00
CA PHE A 114 -1.37 -11.74 12.66
C PHE A 114 -1.42 -10.32 13.23
N ASN A 115 -2.54 -9.62 13.03
CA ASN A 115 -2.82 -8.30 13.57
C ASN A 115 -4.12 -8.34 14.38
N PRO A 116 -4.07 -8.64 15.69
CA PRO A 116 -5.25 -8.63 16.54
C PRO A 116 -5.95 -7.28 16.51
N THR A 117 -7.21 -7.28 16.10
CA THR A 117 -8.09 -6.11 16.13
C THR A 117 -9.11 -6.31 17.24
N PHE A 118 -9.43 -5.28 18.02
CA PHE A 118 -10.47 -5.37 19.04
C PHE A 118 -11.70 -4.62 18.57
N TYR A 119 -12.79 -5.35 18.37
CA TYR A 119 -14.03 -4.78 17.88
C TYR A 119 -14.89 -4.25 19.04
N PRO A 120 -15.64 -3.16 18.85
CA PRO A 120 -16.68 -2.77 19.78
C PRO A 120 -17.83 -3.79 19.77
N ASP A 121 -18.72 -3.71 20.76
CA ASP A 121 -19.91 -4.56 20.85
C ASP A 121 -20.96 -4.12 19.81
N LEU A 122 -20.78 -4.56 18.56
CA LEU A 122 -21.64 -4.29 17.43
C LEU A 122 -21.70 -5.52 16.51
N ASP A 123 -22.87 -6.14 16.43
CA ASP A 123 -23.22 -7.12 15.40
C ASP A 123 -23.95 -6.39 14.26
N LEU A 124 -23.26 -6.21 13.14
CA LEU A 124 -23.77 -5.51 11.97
C LEU A 124 -23.48 -6.35 10.72
N SER A 125 -24.53 -6.77 10.03
CA SER A 125 -24.44 -7.42 8.72
C SER A 125 -25.15 -6.56 7.68
N TYR A 126 -24.51 -6.41 6.52
CA TYR A 126 -24.99 -5.54 5.47
C TYR A 126 -24.47 -5.97 4.10
N ARG A 127 -24.98 -5.33 3.06
CA ARG A 127 -24.58 -5.56 1.67
C ARG A 127 -24.33 -4.25 0.97
N VAL A 128 -23.15 -4.12 0.37
CA VAL A 128 -22.84 -3.04 -0.56
C VAL A 128 -23.21 -3.49 -1.96
N ASN A 129 -23.96 -2.68 -2.69
CA ASN A 129 -24.41 -2.95 -4.04
C ASN A 129 -23.95 -1.83 -4.96
N VAL A 130 -23.39 -2.19 -6.11
CA VAL A 130 -22.98 -1.26 -7.16
C VAL A 130 -23.68 -1.65 -8.45
N THR A 131 -24.52 -0.78 -8.97
CA THR A 131 -25.35 -1.03 -10.16
C THR A 131 -25.08 0.03 -11.22
N ALA A 132 -24.71 -0.37 -12.43
CA ALA A 132 -24.60 0.58 -13.54
C ALA A 132 -25.97 1.20 -13.85
N LEU A 133 -25.98 2.50 -14.17
CA LEU A 133 -27.16 3.23 -14.59
C LEU A 133 -27.10 3.52 -16.10
N ASP A 134 -27.83 4.53 -16.55
CA ASP A 134 -27.72 5.05 -17.91
C ASP A 134 -26.52 6.01 -18.01
N GLY A 135 -25.92 6.07 -19.20
CA GLY A 135 -24.65 6.78 -19.41
C GLY A 135 -23.51 6.18 -18.58
N ASP A 136 -22.64 7.06 -18.09
CA ASP A 136 -21.41 6.69 -17.37
C ASP A 136 -21.63 6.56 -15.85
N SER A 137 -22.89 6.71 -15.41
CA SER A 137 -23.25 6.73 -14.00
C SER A 137 -23.41 5.33 -13.43
N PHE A 138 -23.15 5.21 -12.13
CA PHE A 138 -23.50 4.03 -11.35
C PHE A 138 -24.05 4.42 -9.99
N ARG A 139 -24.87 3.54 -9.43
CA ARG A 139 -25.43 3.69 -8.09
C ARG A 139 -24.66 2.80 -7.12
N ILE A 140 -24.21 3.38 -6.02
CA ILE A 140 -23.80 2.66 -4.81
C ILE A 140 -24.98 2.67 -3.85
N SER A 141 -25.41 1.51 -3.36
CA SER A 141 -26.36 1.43 -2.25
C SER A 141 -25.91 0.46 -1.18
N VAL A 142 -26.31 0.71 0.07
CA VAL A 142 -26.04 -0.16 1.20
C VAL A 142 -27.35 -0.60 1.83
N ASP A 143 -27.54 -1.92 1.92
CA ASP A 143 -28.66 -2.54 2.61
C ASP A 143 -28.17 -3.18 3.91
N LEU A 144 -28.80 -2.86 5.04
CA LEU A 144 -28.51 -3.49 6.34
C LEU A 144 -29.54 -4.57 6.62
N ASP A 145 -29.11 -5.68 7.22
CA ASP A 145 -30.02 -6.76 7.63
C ASP A 145 -30.99 -6.32 8.74
N ARG A 146 -30.56 -5.35 9.58
CA ARG A 146 -31.36 -4.75 10.66
C ARG A 146 -30.99 -3.27 10.81
N PRO A 147 -31.88 -2.42 11.34
CA PRO A 147 -31.53 -1.04 11.62
C PRO A 147 -30.35 -0.94 12.58
N LEU A 148 -29.58 0.15 12.49
CA LEU A 148 -28.53 0.40 13.47
C LEU A 148 -29.10 0.49 14.89
N PRO A 149 -28.40 -0.06 15.89
CA PRO A 149 -28.68 0.25 17.29
C PRO A 149 -28.64 1.77 17.51
N ARG A 150 -29.46 2.27 18.44
CA ARG A 150 -29.68 3.71 18.63
C ARG A 150 -28.39 4.47 18.91
N GLU A 151 -27.48 3.85 19.65
CA GLU A 151 -26.18 4.40 20.01
C GLU A 151 -25.23 4.58 18.81
N TRP A 152 -25.39 3.78 17.75
CA TRP A 152 -24.57 3.81 16.53
C TRP A 152 -25.10 4.74 15.43
N VAL A 153 -26.32 5.25 15.59
CA VAL A 153 -26.91 6.27 14.72
C VAL A 153 -26.08 7.55 14.77
N GLY A 154 -25.82 8.16 13.61
CA GLY A 154 -24.97 9.35 13.50
C GLY A 154 -23.47 9.02 13.45
N ARG A 155 -23.11 7.73 13.50
CA ARG A 155 -21.71 7.30 13.60
C ARG A 155 -21.33 6.40 12.45
N VAL A 156 -21.98 5.25 12.27
CA VAL A 156 -21.67 4.37 11.15
C VAL A 156 -21.97 5.10 9.84
N GLY A 157 -20.99 5.14 8.95
CA GLY A 157 -21.11 5.87 7.70
C GLY A 157 -20.40 5.13 6.57
N PHE A 158 -20.89 5.34 5.36
CA PHE A 158 -20.20 4.91 4.16
C PHE A 158 -19.09 5.91 3.85
N ASN A 159 -17.86 5.42 3.73
CA ASN A 159 -16.70 6.19 3.32
C ASN A 159 -16.31 5.79 1.90
N LEU A 160 -16.06 6.78 1.05
CA LEU A 160 -15.33 6.62 -0.20
C LEU A 160 -14.08 7.50 -0.11
N GLU A 161 -12.90 6.90 -0.24
CA GLU A 161 -11.63 7.60 -0.05
C GLU A 161 -11.07 8.05 -1.39
N LEU A 162 -10.71 9.33 -1.50
CA LEU A 162 -10.16 9.94 -2.72
C LEU A 162 -8.64 10.09 -2.59
N PHE A 163 -7.91 9.65 -3.62
CA PHE A 163 -6.45 9.58 -3.55
C PHE A 163 -5.81 10.98 -3.51
N PRO A 164 -5.08 11.35 -2.44
CA PRO A 164 -4.63 12.73 -2.25
C PRO A 164 -3.64 13.21 -3.32
N GLY A 165 -2.69 12.37 -3.72
CA GLY A 165 -1.61 12.75 -4.65
C GLY A 165 -2.11 13.24 -6.03
N GLN A 166 -3.27 12.77 -6.48
CA GLN A 166 -3.88 13.22 -7.74
C GLN A 166 -4.74 14.48 -7.58
N LEU A 167 -5.20 14.75 -6.36
CA LEU A 167 -6.15 15.82 -6.06
C LEU A 167 -5.50 17.06 -5.45
N PHE A 168 -4.25 17.02 -5.01
CA PHE A 168 -3.59 18.21 -4.48
C PHE A 168 -3.68 19.41 -5.43
N GLY A 169 -4.18 20.53 -4.91
CA GLY A 169 -4.37 21.76 -5.68
C GLY A 169 -5.59 21.76 -6.62
N ARG A 170 -6.35 20.66 -6.70
CA ARG A 170 -7.57 20.57 -7.51
C ARG A 170 -8.76 21.16 -6.79
N ALA A 171 -9.75 21.64 -7.55
CA ALA A 171 -10.97 22.19 -6.96
C ALA A 171 -11.95 21.09 -6.52
N TRP A 172 -12.79 21.43 -5.56
CA TRP A 172 -14.00 20.67 -5.22
C TRP A 172 -15.17 21.63 -5.06
N LEU A 173 -16.36 21.18 -5.43
CA LEU A 173 -17.62 21.89 -5.24
C LEU A 173 -18.59 20.97 -4.50
N LEU A 174 -19.17 21.41 -3.39
CA LEU A 174 -20.12 20.64 -2.60
C LEU A 174 -21.36 21.52 -2.35
N ASP A 175 -22.38 21.31 -3.18
CA ASP A 175 -23.52 22.23 -3.35
C ASP A 175 -23.05 23.68 -3.57
N GLU A 176 -23.39 24.60 -2.64
CA GLU A 176 -23.02 26.02 -2.69
C GLU A 176 -21.61 26.30 -2.16
N ALA A 177 -20.97 25.32 -1.52
CA ALA A 177 -19.60 25.43 -1.02
C ALA A 177 -18.59 25.00 -2.09
N GLY A 178 -17.38 25.55 -2.03
CA GLY A 178 -16.28 25.14 -2.89
C GLY A 178 -14.93 25.49 -2.28
N GLY A 179 -13.90 24.77 -2.72
CA GLY A 179 -12.55 24.96 -2.22
C GLY A 179 -11.52 24.21 -3.03
N ILE A 180 -10.31 24.11 -2.46
CA ILE A 180 -9.17 23.41 -3.05
C ILE A 180 -8.79 22.27 -2.12
N PHE A 181 -8.44 21.11 -2.67
CA PHE A 181 -7.85 20.02 -1.89
C PHE A 181 -6.44 20.44 -1.41
N PRO A 182 -6.20 20.53 -0.09
CA PRO A 182 -4.97 21.09 0.44
C PRO A 182 -3.78 20.14 0.25
N HIS A 183 -2.58 20.67 0.04
CA HIS A 183 -1.35 19.86 -0.03
C HIS A 183 -0.95 19.32 1.33
N GLN A 184 -1.09 20.16 2.36
CA GLN A 184 -0.80 19.82 3.76
C GLN A 184 -2.12 19.78 4.53
N PRO A 185 -2.40 18.75 5.35
CA PRO A 185 -3.54 18.81 6.27
C PRO A 185 -3.38 19.99 7.24
N ASP A 186 -4.44 20.77 7.42
CA ASP A 186 -4.49 21.93 8.31
C ASP A 186 -5.77 21.95 9.17
N GLY A 187 -5.77 22.82 10.19
CA GLY A 187 -6.90 23.01 11.07
C GLY A 187 -8.01 23.88 10.46
N PRO A 188 -9.12 24.12 11.18
CA PRO A 188 -9.29 23.85 12.61
C PRO A 188 -9.62 22.39 12.92
N MET A 189 -9.23 21.93 14.11
CA MET A 189 -9.63 20.63 14.65
C MET A 189 -10.96 20.75 15.41
N VAL A 190 -11.85 19.79 15.22
CA VAL A 190 -13.15 19.65 15.90
C VAL A 190 -13.22 18.29 16.58
N ARG A 191 -13.81 18.22 17.78
CA ARG A 191 -13.99 16.93 18.46
C ARG A 191 -15.09 16.13 17.79
N ALA A 192 -14.81 14.87 17.46
CA ALA A 192 -15.82 13.93 17.02
C ALA A 192 -16.78 13.55 18.17
N GLU A 193 -17.99 13.09 17.82
CA GLU A 193 -18.88 12.48 18.82
C GLU A 193 -18.33 11.13 19.29
N ALA A 194 -18.25 10.93 20.61
CA ALA A 194 -17.62 9.77 21.27
C ALA A 194 -18.22 8.42 20.86
N THR A 195 -17.58 7.57 20.04
CA THR A 195 -18.05 6.20 19.69
C THR A 195 -18.59 5.41 20.90
N PRO A 196 -19.76 4.73 20.83
CA PRO A 196 -20.38 4.08 21.98
C PRO A 196 -19.73 2.73 22.27
N GLY A 197 -19.94 2.28 23.51
CA GLY A 197 -19.39 1.04 24.02
C GLY A 197 -18.01 1.22 24.63
N PRO A 198 -17.43 0.16 25.19
CA PRO A 198 -16.06 0.20 25.68
C PRO A 198 -15.11 0.46 24.49
N PRO A 199 -14.11 1.36 24.64
CA PRO A 199 -13.11 1.54 23.60
C PRO A 199 -12.39 0.20 23.35
N PRO A 200 -12.05 -0.12 22.09
CA PRO A 200 -11.05 -1.14 21.78
C PRO A 200 -9.85 -1.12 22.75
N ARG A 201 -9.42 -2.31 23.17
CA ARG A 201 -8.52 -2.51 24.32
C ARG A 201 -7.18 -1.76 24.22
N ASN A 202 -6.58 -1.73 23.03
CA ASN A 202 -5.24 -1.23 22.76
C ASN A 202 -5.23 0.22 22.26
N MET A 203 -6.28 0.99 22.56
CA MET A 203 -6.38 2.39 22.18
C MET A 203 -5.51 3.31 23.03
N GLN A 204 -4.95 4.33 22.39
CA GLN A 204 -4.12 5.34 23.03
C GLN A 204 -4.41 6.72 22.41
N PRO A 205 -4.28 7.82 23.16
CA PRO A 205 -4.37 9.16 22.60
C PRO A 205 -3.38 9.35 21.45
N ASN A 206 -3.84 9.88 20.30
CA ASN A 206 -3.05 10.06 19.08
C ASN A 206 -2.39 8.76 18.58
N GLY A 207 -3.02 7.61 18.88
CA GLY A 207 -2.61 6.31 18.36
C GLY A 207 -3.25 6.03 17.01
N PRO A 208 -2.90 4.90 16.36
CA PRO A 208 -3.48 4.54 15.07
C PRO A 208 -4.90 3.95 15.15
N ILE A 209 -5.43 3.77 16.36
CA ILE A 209 -6.84 3.45 16.61
C ILE A 209 -7.45 4.69 17.24
N PRO A 210 -8.32 5.42 16.53
CA PRO A 210 -8.82 6.71 16.99
C PRO A 210 -9.59 6.60 18.30
N LEU A 211 -9.35 7.54 19.23
CA LEU A 211 -10.19 7.64 20.43
C LEU A 211 -11.65 7.93 20.05
N PRO A 212 -12.64 7.48 20.85
CA PRO A 212 -14.03 7.68 20.50
C PRO A 212 -14.34 9.17 20.24
N ASP A 213 -13.73 10.07 21.01
CA ASP A 213 -13.90 11.53 21.00
C ASP A 213 -12.66 12.29 20.49
N GLU A 214 -11.80 11.63 19.70
CA GLU A 214 -10.58 12.23 19.18
C GLU A 214 -10.89 13.46 18.31
N PRO A 215 -10.07 14.54 18.40
CA PRO A 215 -10.18 15.65 17.47
C PRO A 215 -9.88 15.22 16.03
N LEU A 216 -10.81 15.51 15.11
CA LEU A 216 -10.65 15.37 13.67
C LEU A 216 -10.52 16.76 13.04
N THR A 217 -10.07 16.86 11.80
CA THR A 217 -10.21 18.12 11.05
C THR A 217 -11.67 18.46 10.86
N ALA A 218 -11.99 19.76 10.95
CA ALA A 218 -13.27 20.25 10.47
C ALA A 218 -13.50 19.76 9.03
N PRO A 219 -14.73 19.33 8.69
CA PRO A 219 -15.06 19.00 7.33
C PRO A 219 -14.75 20.16 6.38
N LEU A 220 -14.16 19.85 5.23
CA LEU A 220 -13.93 20.81 4.16
C LEU A 220 -15.25 21.38 3.65
N GLY A 221 -16.33 20.58 3.69
CA GLY A 221 -17.69 21.03 3.43
C GLY A 221 -18.73 19.95 3.68
N HIS A 222 -20.00 20.36 3.59
CA HIS A 222 -21.19 19.51 3.66
C HIS A 222 -22.16 19.86 2.52
N GLY A 223 -22.89 18.87 2.04
CA GLY A 223 -23.91 19.07 0.99
C GLY A 223 -24.40 17.74 0.43
N ARG A 224 -25.24 17.75 -0.59
CA ARG A 224 -25.80 16.55 -1.22
C ARG A 224 -25.08 16.17 -2.50
N VAL A 225 -24.43 17.11 -3.17
CA VAL A 225 -23.76 16.92 -4.45
C VAL A 225 -22.31 17.40 -4.38
N LEU A 226 -21.37 16.46 -4.35
CA LEU A 226 -19.95 16.74 -4.49
C LEU A 226 -19.55 16.65 -5.97
N THR A 227 -18.76 17.60 -6.45
CA THR A 227 -18.01 17.53 -7.71
C THR A 227 -16.53 17.66 -7.41
N VAL A 228 -15.78 16.60 -7.72
CA VAL A 228 -14.33 16.50 -7.57
C VAL A 228 -13.67 16.95 -8.87
N ALA A 229 -12.65 17.80 -8.79
CA ALA A 229 -11.85 18.29 -9.92
C ALA A 229 -12.70 18.78 -11.13
N PRO A 230 -13.65 19.72 -10.95
CA PRO A 230 -14.52 20.20 -12.02
C PRO A 230 -13.77 20.76 -13.25
N GLU A 231 -12.55 21.27 -13.02
CA GLU A 231 -11.64 21.84 -14.02
C GLU A 231 -10.90 20.79 -14.87
N ASP A 232 -10.86 19.52 -14.45
CA ASP A 232 -10.07 18.48 -15.10
C ASP A 232 -10.98 17.39 -15.70
N PRO A 233 -11.20 17.37 -17.03
CA PRO A 233 -12.05 16.36 -17.66
C PRO A 233 -11.63 14.91 -17.42
N LEU A 234 -10.34 14.66 -17.13
CA LEU A 234 -9.85 13.29 -16.92
C LEU A 234 -10.06 12.79 -15.50
N MET A 235 -10.30 13.69 -14.54
CA MET A 235 -10.52 13.35 -13.13
C MET A 235 -11.88 13.78 -12.59
N ARG A 236 -12.63 14.57 -13.35
CA ARG A 236 -13.92 15.12 -12.93
C ARG A 236 -14.89 14.01 -12.58
N MET A 237 -15.43 14.06 -11.38
CA MET A 237 -16.41 13.10 -10.88
C MET A 237 -17.43 13.77 -9.99
N ARG A 238 -18.71 13.50 -10.23
CA ARG A 238 -19.82 13.96 -9.39
C ARG A 238 -20.35 12.83 -8.52
N ILE A 239 -20.58 13.08 -7.24
CA ILE A 239 -21.20 12.16 -6.28
C ILE A 239 -22.43 12.85 -5.71
N GLU A 240 -23.61 12.27 -5.93
CA GLU A 240 -24.87 12.77 -5.42
C GLU A 240 -25.49 11.79 -4.42
N SER A 241 -25.75 12.25 -3.21
CA SER A 241 -26.48 11.48 -2.22
C SER A 241 -27.99 11.62 -2.41
N ARG A 242 -28.70 10.49 -2.55
CA ARG A 242 -30.17 10.43 -2.57
C ARG A 242 -30.77 10.42 -1.16
N GLY A 243 -29.98 10.14 -0.13
CA GLY A 243 -30.39 10.18 1.29
C GLY A 243 -29.34 10.83 2.18
N GLY A 244 -29.76 11.73 3.08
CA GLY A 244 -28.83 12.47 3.95
C GLY A 244 -27.89 13.44 3.21
N GLU A 245 -26.89 13.93 3.93
CA GLU A 245 -25.81 14.79 3.43
C GLU A 245 -24.48 14.02 3.34
N LEU A 246 -23.63 14.47 2.43
CA LEU A 246 -22.22 14.12 2.31
C LEU A 246 -21.39 15.10 3.14
N SER A 247 -20.33 14.59 3.74
CA SER A 247 -19.25 15.36 4.37
C SER A 247 -17.95 15.08 3.63
N LEU A 248 -17.20 16.12 3.26
CA LEU A 248 -15.86 15.98 2.73
C LEU A 248 -14.84 16.23 3.85
N LEU A 249 -13.99 15.25 4.14
CA LEU A 249 -13.00 15.28 5.23
C LEU A 249 -11.58 15.13 4.69
N ASP A 250 -10.61 15.59 5.46
CA ASP A 250 -9.19 15.31 5.24
C ASP A 250 -8.66 14.34 6.31
N GLY A 251 -8.67 13.04 6.01
CA GLY A 251 -8.22 12.01 6.96
C GLY A 251 -6.73 12.05 7.28
N ARG A 252 -5.94 12.81 6.49
CA ARG A 252 -4.47 12.91 6.66
C ARG A 252 -4.06 13.59 7.97
N ALA A 253 -4.91 14.45 8.49
CA ALA A 253 -4.66 15.10 9.78
C ALA A 253 -4.80 14.14 10.95
N ASN A 254 -5.58 13.06 10.78
CA ASN A 254 -5.74 12.03 11.80
C ASN A 254 -4.65 10.96 11.69
N HIS A 255 -4.35 10.54 10.46
CA HIS A 255 -3.30 9.57 10.17
C HIS A 255 -2.51 10.01 8.95
N ASN A 256 -1.18 10.00 9.03
CA ASN A 256 -0.33 10.48 7.95
C ASN A 256 -0.48 9.69 6.63
N ASN A 257 -0.95 8.45 6.67
CA ASN A 257 -1.30 7.64 5.49
C ASN A 257 -2.77 7.81 5.04
N GLY A 258 -3.56 8.64 5.74
CA GLY A 258 -4.97 8.86 5.45
C GLY A 258 -5.22 9.51 4.08
N TRP A 259 -6.47 9.41 3.60
CA TRP A 259 -6.91 9.98 2.33
C TRP A 259 -7.97 11.06 2.55
N PHE A 260 -8.37 11.77 1.49
CA PHE A 260 -9.59 12.57 1.56
C PHE A 260 -10.79 11.62 1.63
N ILE A 261 -11.80 11.94 2.43
CA ILE A 261 -12.92 11.03 2.69
C ILE A 261 -14.22 11.73 2.32
N VAL A 262 -14.98 11.12 1.42
CA VAL A 262 -16.40 11.44 1.22
C VAL A 262 -17.20 10.52 2.13
N ARG A 263 -17.91 11.09 3.09
CA ARG A 263 -18.66 10.33 4.10
C ARG A 263 -20.15 10.62 4.03
N GLY A 264 -20.99 9.60 4.16
CA GLY A 264 -22.42 9.74 4.40
C GLY A 264 -22.88 8.83 5.52
N LEU A 265 -23.63 9.39 6.48
CA LEU A 265 -24.07 8.66 7.66
C LEU A 265 -25.31 7.81 7.37
N VAL A 266 -25.35 6.62 7.96
CA VAL A 266 -26.52 5.74 7.89
C VAL A 266 -27.67 6.36 8.72
N PRO A 267 -28.84 6.64 8.13
CA PRO A 267 -29.97 7.23 8.85
C PRO A 267 -30.57 6.28 9.91
N ALA A 268 -31.14 6.87 10.96
CA ALA A 268 -31.84 6.12 12.00
C ALA A 268 -32.99 5.28 11.41
N GLY A 269 -33.08 4.01 11.80
CA GLY A 269 -34.17 3.12 11.38
C GLY A 269 -34.07 2.60 9.93
N ALA A 270 -33.12 3.08 9.13
CA ALA A 270 -32.99 2.66 7.74
C ALA A 270 -32.35 1.27 7.63
N THR A 271 -32.84 0.47 6.67
CA THR A 271 -32.30 -0.85 6.33
C THR A 271 -32.07 -0.97 4.84
N THR A 272 -33.11 -0.76 4.02
CA THR A 272 -32.99 -0.78 2.56
C THR A 272 -32.53 0.58 2.04
N ASN A 273 -31.57 0.60 1.12
CA ASN A 273 -30.95 1.82 0.57
C ASN A 273 -30.59 2.82 1.68
N ALA A 274 -30.08 2.31 2.80
CA ALA A 274 -29.72 3.14 3.93
C ALA A 274 -28.61 4.13 3.56
N ILE A 275 -27.79 3.77 2.58
CA ILE A 275 -26.99 4.68 1.77
C ILE A 275 -27.43 4.50 0.32
N GLU A 276 -27.59 5.59 -0.42
CA GLU A 276 -27.84 5.55 -1.86
C GLU A 276 -27.16 6.76 -2.53
N TRP A 277 -26.06 6.50 -3.22
CA TRP A 277 -25.29 7.51 -3.95
C TRP A 277 -25.33 7.22 -5.44
N ILE A 278 -25.47 8.27 -6.24
CA ILE A 278 -25.25 8.23 -7.68
C ILE A 278 -23.91 8.88 -7.97
N VAL A 279 -22.98 8.09 -8.50
CA VAL A 279 -21.67 8.55 -8.93
C VAL A 279 -21.71 8.70 -10.45
N THR A 280 -21.26 9.84 -10.94
CA THR A 280 -21.19 10.19 -12.37
C THR A 280 -19.79 10.71 -12.66
N PRO A 281 -18.85 9.82 -13.02
CA PRO A 281 -17.56 10.20 -13.58
C PRO A 281 -17.76 10.90 -14.93
N ASN A 282 -16.84 11.80 -15.29
CA ASN A 282 -16.77 12.33 -16.64
C ASN A 282 -15.94 11.38 -17.49
N VAL A 283 -16.55 10.65 -18.41
CA VAL A 283 -15.84 9.81 -19.38
C VAL A 283 -15.55 10.62 -20.63
N VAL A 284 -14.30 10.65 -21.09
CA VAL A 284 -13.92 11.32 -22.33
C VAL A 284 -14.15 10.38 -23.51
N ASP A 285 -14.98 10.82 -24.45
CA ASP A 285 -15.32 10.06 -25.66
C ASP A 285 -14.07 9.55 -26.40
N ASN A 286 -14.10 8.26 -26.76
CA ASN A 286 -13.01 7.59 -27.48
C ASN A 286 -11.65 7.63 -26.78
N TRP A 287 -11.59 7.96 -25.48
CA TRP A 287 -10.34 7.95 -24.74
C TRP A 287 -9.68 6.57 -24.81
N ARG A 288 -8.35 6.56 -24.96
CA ARG A 288 -7.48 5.39 -24.92
C ARG A 288 -6.29 5.70 -24.04
N SER A 289 -5.85 4.70 -23.27
CA SER A 289 -4.59 4.81 -22.54
C SER A 289 -3.44 4.97 -23.53
N ALA A 290 -2.51 5.90 -23.23
CA ALA A 290 -1.28 6.02 -23.98
C ALA A 290 -0.41 4.76 -23.75
N PRO A 291 0.29 4.26 -24.78
CA PRO A 291 1.25 3.17 -24.59
C PRO A 291 2.31 3.50 -23.54
N VAL A 292 2.66 2.54 -22.68
CA VAL A 292 3.77 2.69 -21.72
C VAL A 292 4.88 1.73 -22.10
N ILE A 293 6.09 2.27 -22.31
CA ILE A 293 7.29 1.50 -22.65
C ILE A 293 8.05 1.20 -21.36
N GLN A 294 8.03 -0.05 -20.93
CA GLN A 294 8.73 -0.55 -19.75
C GLN A 294 10.02 -1.28 -20.16
N LEU A 295 11.14 -0.92 -19.55
CA LEU A 295 12.46 -1.50 -19.78
C LEU A 295 13.32 -1.35 -18.53
N SER A 296 14.46 -2.05 -18.46
CA SER A 296 15.47 -1.82 -17.42
C SER A 296 15.95 -0.36 -17.47
N GLN A 297 15.52 0.45 -16.49
CA GLN A 297 15.90 1.87 -16.39
C GLN A 297 17.40 2.07 -16.12
N ILE A 298 18.09 1.04 -15.64
CA ILE A 298 19.54 1.01 -15.50
C ILE A 298 20.22 0.72 -16.85
N GLY A 299 19.67 -0.23 -17.60
CA GLY A 299 20.18 -0.68 -18.89
C GLY A 299 20.48 -2.18 -18.94
N TYR A 300 21.30 -2.58 -19.90
CA TYR A 300 21.60 -3.99 -20.23
C TYR A 300 23.09 -4.19 -20.52
N ALA A 301 23.65 -5.33 -20.11
CA ALA A 301 24.98 -5.73 -20.56
C ALA A 301 24.99 -6.04 -22.07
N THR A 302 26.16 -5.95 -22.69
CA THR A 302 26.30 -5.99 -24.16
C THR A 302 25.68 -7.25 -24.75
N HIS A 303 25.90 -8.40 -24.13
CA HIS A 303 25.43 -9.71 -24.58
C HIS A 303 24.26 -10.28 -23.78
N GLN A 304 23.72 -9.51 -22.82
CA GLN A 304 22.52 -9.88 -22.08
C GLN A 304 21.30 -9.86 -23.03
N PRO A 305 20.33 -10.77 -22.86
CA PRO A 305 19.01 -10.63 -23.48
C PRO A 305 18.36 -9.29 -23.11
N LYS A 306 17.77 -8.60 -24.10
CA LYS A 306 17.21 -7.25 -23.93
C LYS A 306 15.79 -7.22 -24.44
N ARG A 307 14.87 -6.79 -23.58
CA ARG A 307 13.44 -6.77 -23.88
C ARG A 307 12.79 -5.52 -23.33
N ALA A 308 12.01 -4.84 -24.16
CA ALA A 308 11.05 -3.86 -23.68
C ALA A 308 9.65 -4.48 -23.68
N VAL A 309 8.87 -4.17 -22.66
CA VAL A 309 7.46 -4.53 -22.53
C VAL A 309 6.65 -3.28 -22.82
N ILE A 310 5.71 -3.38 -23.75
CA ILE A 310 4.86 -2.27 -24.16
C ILE A 310 3.46 -2.58 -23.64
N GLU A 311 3.04 -1.83 -22.63
CA GLU A 311 1.68 -1.85 -22.11
C GLU A 311 0.79 -0.98 -23.00
N LEU A 312 -0.36 -1.53 -23.40
CA LEU A 312 -1.27 -0.95 -24.39
C LEU A 312 -2.71 -0.97 -23.86
N ASP A 313 -3.52 -0.06 -24.40
CA ASP A 313 -4.97 -0.11 -24.22
C ASP A 313 -5.51 -1.51 -24.60
N PRO A 314 -6.42 -2.10 -23.81
CA PRO A 314 -6.96 -3.43 -24.09
C PRO A 314 -7.72 -3.52 -25.43
N ARG A 315 -8.10 -2.37 -26.02
CA ARG A 315 -8.73 -2.27 -27.34
C ARG A 315 -7.72 -2.01 -28.45
N GLU A 316 -6.43 -1.99 -28.17
CA GLU A 316 -5.40 -1.93 -29.22
C GLU A 316 -5.41 -3.24 -30.02
N ARG A 317 -5.44 -3.13 -31.34
CA ARG A 317 -5.53 -4.26 -32.27
C ARG A 317 -4.36 -4.28 -33.25
N GLU A 318 -3.80 -3.13 -33.55
CA GLU A 318 -2.71 -2.98 -34.50
C GLU A 318 -1.45 -2.55 -33.75
N LEU A 319 -0.43 -3.41 -33.79
CA LEU A 319 0.86 -3.08 -33.19
C LEU A 319 1.63 -2.15 -34.11
N GLN A 320 2.04 -1.00 -33.58
CA GLN A 320 2.93 -0.08 -34.26
C GLN A 320 4.37 -0.61 -34.20
N PRO A 321 5.23 -0.29 -35.19
CA PRO A 321 6.64 -0.64 -35.08
C PRO A 321 7.31 0.14 -33.94
N VAL A 322 8.32 -0.50 -33.36
CA VAL A 322 9.21 0.12 -32.37
C VAL A 322 10.48 0.57 -33.08
N THR A 323 10.92 1.78 -32.80
CA THR A 323 12.22 2.29 -33.23
C THR A 323 13.16 2.37 -32.03
N LEU A 324 14.34 1.78 -32.14
CA LEU A 324 15.44 1.98 -31.22
C LEU A 324 16.39 3.02 -31.80
N TYR A 325 16.64 4.05 -31.02
CA TYR A 325 17.61 5.08 -31.32
C TYR A 325 18.85 4.89 -30.46
N ARG A 326 20.03 5.02 -31.06
CA ARG A 326 21.26 5.34 -30.35
C ARG A 326 21.33 6.85 -30.18
N LEU A 327 21.70 7.31 -28.99
CA LEU A 327 21.89 8.72 -28.70
C LEU A 327 23.33 9.12 -29.02
N THR A 328 23.49 10.11 -29.88
CA THR A 328 24.78 10.64 -30.35
C THR A 328 24.88 12.14 -30.08
N PRO A 329 26.05 12.78 -30.25
CA PRO A 329 26.18 14.23 -30.17
C PRO A 329 25.31 14.99 -31.19
N ALA A 330 24.90 14.36 -32.29
CA ALA A 330 24.00 14.94 -33.28
C ALA A 330 22.50 14.69 -32.98
N GLY A 331 22.19 13.97 -31.89
CA GLY A 331 20.83 13.57 -31.53
C GLY A 331 20.57 12.07 -31.75
N ARG A 332 19.30 11.74 -32.01
CA ARG A 332 18.82 10.36 -32.22
C ARG A 332 19.31 9.81 -33.56
N GLU A 333 19.98 8.66 -33.53
CA GLU A 333 20.35 7.86 -34.70
C GLU A 333 19.57 6.54 -34.66
N GLU A 334 18.75 6.26 -35.66
CA GLU A 334 17.98 5.02 -35.73
C GLU A 334 18.91 3.82 -35.96
N VAL A 335 18.83 2.80 -35.11
CA VAL A 335 19.65 1.58 -35.21
C VAL A 335 18.85 0.30 -35.38
N LEU A 336 17.54 0.34 -35.08
CA LEU A 336 16.63 -0.77 -35.31
C LEU A 336 15.20 -0.25 -35.44
N HIS A 337 14.47 -0.76 -36.42
CA HIS A 337 13.05 -0.49 -36.60
C HIS A 337 12.34 -1.80 -36.93
N ALA A 338 11.49 -2.27 -36.03
CA ALA A 338 10.81 -3.55 -36.20
C ALA A 338 9.50 -3.63 -35.42
N ALA A 339 8.59 -4.49 -35.86
CA ALA A 339 7.35 -4.75 -35.14
C ALA A 339 7.64 -5.50 -33.83
N PRO A 340 7.01 -5.13 -32.70
CA PRO A 340 7.05 -5.94 -31.50
C PRO A 340 6.19 -7.19 -31.67
N ALA A 341 6.48 -8.22 -30.88
CA ALA A 341 5.65 -9.42 -30.81
C ALA A 341 4.52 -9.21 -29.82
N LEU A 342 3.29 -9.55 -30.20
CA LEU A 342 2.16 -9.61 -29.27
C LEU A 342 2.49 -10.62 -28.15
N TRP A 343 2.40 -10.19 -26.90
CA TRP A 343 2.56 -11.07 -25.75
C TRP A 343 1.20 -11.62 -25.29
N GLY A 344 0.20 -10.75 -25.13
CA GLY A 344 -1.15 -11.15 -24.71
C GLY A 344 -1.78 -10.13 -23.77
N ASP A 345 -2.85 -10.53 -23.10
CA ASP A 345 -3.55 -9.67 -22.14
C ASP A 345 -3.20 -10.07 -20.71
N PHE A 346 -2.94 -9.08 -19.84
CA PHE A 346 -2.68 -9.31 -18.41
C PHE A 346 -3.35 -8.22 -17.57
N LEU A 347 -4.14 -8.64 -16.58
CA LEU A 347 -4.99 -7.74 -15.78
C LEU A 347 -5.80 -6.80 -16.68
N ARG A 348 -5.65 -5.48 -16.58
CA ARG A 348 -6.45 -4.47 -17.32
C ARG A 348 -5.92 -4.16 -18.72
N TYR A 349 -4.72 -4.60 -19.07
CA TYR A 349 -3.99 -4.12 -20.25
C TYR A 349 -3.65 -5.24 -21.22
N ARG A 350 -3.31 -4.81 -22.43
CA ARG A 350 -2.72 -5.66 -23.47
C ARG A 350 -1.23 -5.38 -23.55
N TYR A 351 -0.43 -6.39 -23.82
CA TYR A 351 1.01 -6.26 -23.84
C TYR A 351 1.61 -6.78 -25.14
N ALA A 352 2.59 -6.03 -25.63
CA ALA A 352 3.53 -6.47 -26.65
C ALA A 352 4.94 -6.46 -26.05
N ALA A 353 5.86 -7.16 -26.71
CA ALA A 353 7.24 -7.18 -26.30
C ALA A 353 8.17 -7.03 -27.49
N PHE A 354 9.21 -6.24 -27.27
CA PHE A 354 10.20 -5.92 -28.27
C PHE A 354 11.56 -6.47 -27.85
N ASP A 355 12.07 -7.41 -28.62
CA ASP A 355 13.41 -7.97 -28.44
C ASP A 355 14.41 -7.19 -29.30
N PHE A 356 15.45 -6.67 -28.65
CA PHE A 356 16.54 -5.97 -29.30
C PHE A 356 17.90 -6.52 -28.84
N SER A 357 17.93 -7.81 -28.50
CA SER A 357 19.12 -8.50 -28.00
C SER A 357 20.29 -8.47 -28.99
N GLN A 358 20.01 -8.41 -30.30
CA GLN A 358 21.03 -8.28 -31.35
C GLN A 358 21.84 -6.97 -31.26
N ILE A 359 21.35 -5.97 -30.52
CA ILE A 359 22.06 -4.72 -30.34
C ILE A 359 23.08 -4.89 -29.23
N THR A 360 24.34 -5.00 -29.64
CA THR A 360 25.50 -5.23 -28.76
C THR A 360 26.51 -4.08 -28.83
N GLN A 361 26.21 -2.99 -29.52
CA GLN A 361 27.10 -1.84 -29.50
C GLN A 361 26.92 -1.10 -28.16
N PRO A 362 28.01 -0.79 -27.43
CA PRO A 362 27.88 0.03 -26.23
C PRO A 362 27.45 1.47 -26.55
N GLY A 363 26.62 2.04 -25.69
CA GLY A 363 26.13 3.41 -25.82
C GLY A 363 24.88 3.72 -25.01
N MET A 364 24.36 4.93 -25.23
CA MET A 364 23.06 5.37 -24.70
C MET A 364 22.00 5.19 -25.77
N TYR A 365 20.81 4.77 -25.35
CA TYR A 365 19.72 4.38 -26.23
C TYR A 365 18.37 4.90 -25.74
N GLU A 366 17.41 4.95 -26.64
CA GLU A 366 16.03 5.31 -26.38
C GLU A 366 15.11 4.53 -27.32
N LEU A 367 13.97 4.05 -26.83
CA LEU A 367 12.95 3.37 -27.63
C LEU A 367 11.78 4.31 -27.92
N ALA A 368 11.19 4.19 -29.09
CA ALA A 368 9.93 4.84 -29.44
C ALA A 368 8.91 3.82 -29.94
N TYR A 369 7.66 3.99 -29.49
CA TYR A 369 6.49 3.26 -29.99
C TYR A 369 5.39 4.27 -30.30
N GLY A 370 5.11 4.47 -31.58
CA GLY A 370 4.26 5.56 -32.05
C GLY A 370 4.81 6.92 -31.62
N SER A 371 4.00 7.71 -30.90
CA SER A 371 4.40 9.03 -30.37
C SER A 371 5.10 8.97 -29.00
N GLN A 372 5.15 7.80 -28.36
CA GLN A 372 5.73 7.64 -27.02
C GLN A 372 7.22 7.30 -27.12
N SER A 373 8.02 7.87 -26.23
CA SER A 373 9.45 7.54 -26.08
C SER A 373 9.71 7.02 -24.67
N SER A 374 10.64 6.07 -24.53
CA SER A 374 11.13 5.63 -23.24
C SER A 374 12.04 6.70 -22.62
N GLN A 375 12.40 6.52 -21.35
CA GLN A 375 13.58 7.20 -20.81
C GLN A 375 14.86 6.65 -21.49
N PRO A 376 15.96 7.43 -21.51
CA PRO A 376 17.25 6.92 -21.95
C PRO A 376 17.75 5.77 -21.09
N PHE A 377 18.43 4.79 -21.69
CA PHE A 377 19.04 3.67 -20.99
C PHE A 377 20.38 3.28 -21.63
N ARG A 378 21.23 2.58 -20.86
CA ARG A 378 22.58 2.19 -21.31
C ARG A 378 22.62 0.77 -21.85
N ILE A 379 23.43 0.53 -22.88
CA ILE A 379 23.94 -0.80 -23.23
C ILE A 379 25.45 -0.79 -23.02
N GLY A 380 25.97 -1.74 -22.24
CA GLY A 380 27.41 -1.89 -21.99
C GLY A 380 27.70 -2.84 -20.82
N ASP A 381 28.84 -3.51 -20.83
CA ASP A 381 29.14 -4.56 -19.84
C ASP A 381 29.41 -4.02 -18.42
N ASP A 382 29.61 -2.70 -18.29
CA ASP A 382 29.78 -2.00 -17.01
C ASP A 382 28.47 -1.37 -16.49
N VAL A 383 27.32 -1.69 -17.09
CA VAL A 383 26.03 -1.04 -16.78
C VAL A 383 25.59 -1.18 -15.32
N TYR A 384 26.00 -2.26 -14.65
CA TYR A 384 25.71 -2.51 -13.24
C TYR A 384 26.89 -2.18 -12.31
N SER A 385 28.01 -1.70 -12.84
CA SER A 385 29.24 -1.52 -12.07
C SER A 385 29.16 -0.34 -11.10
N ARG A 386 28.46 0.74 -11.44
CA ARG A 386 28.35 1.95 -10.59
C ARG A 386 26.98 2.62 -10.71
N HIS A 387 26.56 3.28 -9.64
CA HIS A 387 25.31 4.03 -9.50
C HIS A 387 24.05 3.15 -9.50
N VAL A 388 24.17 1.89 -9.08
CA VAL A 388 23.06 0.93 -9.06
C VAL A 388 22.87 0.36 -7.67
N TRP A 389 23.80 -0.48 -7.21
CA TRP A 389 23.70 -1.18 -5.94
C TRP A 389 24.36 -0.43 -4.78
N GLN A 390 25.28 0.49 -5.07
CA GLN A 390 26.02 1.18 -4.01
C GLN A 390 25.13 2.00 -3.05
N PRO A 391 24.05 2.67 -3.50
CA PRO A 391 23.12 3.32 -2.57
C PRO A 391 22.54 2.38 -1.50
N THR A 392 22.49 1.06 -1.76
CA THR A 392 22.09 0.08 -0.74
C THR A 392 23.10 0.03 0.41
N LEU A 393 24.40 0.03 0.13
CA LEU A 393 25.45 0.02 1.16
C LEU A 393 25.74 1.41 1.73
N GLU A 394 25.66 2.44 0.91
CA GLU A 394 25.98 3.82 1.29
C GLU A 394 24.85 4.47 2.10
N TYR A 395 23.58 4.16 1.81
CA TYR A 395 22.43 4.85 2.40
C TYR A 395 21.43 3.91 3.05
N PHE A 396 20.90 2.93 2.32
CA PHE A 396 19.77 2.13 2.82
C PHE A 396 20.15 1.32 4.06
N LEU A 397 21.19 0.47 4.00
CA LEU A 397 21.59 -0.31 5.16
C LEU A 397 22.03 0.58 6.32
N PRO A 398 22.91 1.60 6.14
CA PRO A 398 23.23 2.55 7.20
C PRO A 398 22.02 3.20 7.86
N ALA A 399 21.06 3.71 7.08
CA ALA A 399 19.88 4.40 7.61
C ALA A 399 18.93 3.48 8.39
N GLN A 400 19.06 2.16 8.23
CA GLN A 400 18.30 1.17 8.99
C GLN A 400 19.07 0.62 10.20
N MET A 401 20.33 1.00 10.43
CA MET A 401 21.14 0.44 11.51
C MET A 401 20.60 0.87 12.88
N CYS A 402 19.99 -0.07 13.58
CA CYS A 402 19.50 0.13 14.93
C CYS A 402 20.66 0.20 15.93
N HIS A 403 20.45 0.86 17.06
CA HIS A 403 21.42 1.05 18.13
C HIS A 403 22.64 1.90 17.75
N MET A 404 22.50 2.71 16.70
CA MET A 404 23.55 3.53 16.10
C MET A 404 23.04 4.95 15.85
N ARG A 405 23.92 5.94 15.97
CA ARG A 405 23.67 7.26 15.41
C ARG A 405 24.20 7.31 13.97
N VAL A 406 23.35 7.69 13.02
CA VAL A 406 23.70 7.66 11.59
C VAL A 406 23.73 9.07 11.00
N ALA A 407 24.90 9.44 10.47
CA ALA A 407 25.12 10.75 9.88
C ALA A 407 25.71 10.66 8.47
N ASP A 408 25.36 11.66 7.65
CA ASP A 408 25.95 11.97 6.36
C ASP A 408 26.41 13.43 6.42
N LYS A 409 27.67 13.61 6.87
CA LYS A 409 28.27 14.92 7.17
C LYS A 409 27.38 15.75 8.12
N TYR A 410 26.69 16.77 7.60
CA TYR A 410 25.83 17.66 8.39
C TYR A 410 24.39 17.15 8.50
N ARG A 411 23.99 16.14 7.72
CA ARG A 411 22.68 15.51 7.80
C ARG A 411 22.70 14.38 8.82
N ILE A 412 21.70 14.36 9.69
CA ILE A 412 21.43 13.22 10.56
C ILE A 412 20.26 12.45 9.95
N TRP A 413 20.49 11.16 9.69
CA TRP A 413 19.42 10.27 9.24
C TRP A 413 18.55 9.89 10.43
N HIS A 414 19.17 9.49 11.54
CA HIS A 414 18.53 9.35 12.85
C HIS A 414 19.54 9.46 14.00
N GLY A 415 19.00 9.74 15.19
CA GLY A 415 19.72 9.76 16.45
C GLY A 415 20.14 8.37 16.92
N LEU A 416 20.73 8.30 18.12
CA LEU A 416 21.07 7.02 18.75
C LEU A 416 19.81 6.44 19.40
N ASP A 417 19.36 5.31 18.90
CA ASP A 417 18.07 4.70 19.21
C ASP A 417 18.16 3.39 20.00
N HIS A 418 17.05 3.02 20.63
CA HIS A 418 16.76 1.74 21.31
C HIS A 418 17.86 1.18 22.22
N LEU A 419 18.62 2.04 22.92
CA LEU A 419 19.66 1.59 23.86
C LEU A 419 19.12 0.85 25.09
N ASP A 420 17.82 0.92 25.30
CA ASP A 420 17.05 0.20 26.30
C ASP A 420 16.62 -1.21 25.89
N ASP A 421 16.96 -1.64 24.68
CA ASP A 421 16.64 -2.99 24.23
C ASP A 421 17.24 -4.09 25.11
N ALA A 422 16.44 -5.04 25.61
CA ALA A 422 14.98 -5.09 25.57
C ALA A 422 14.42 -5.76 26.83
N LEU A 423 13.12 -5.60 27.10
CA LEU A 423 12.43 -6.35 28.14
C LEU A 423 11.92 -7.69 27.60
N MET A 424 11.95 -8.75 28.42
CA MET A 424 11.37 -10.04 28.02
C MET A 424 9.85 -9.93 27.87
N ALA A 425 9.31 -10.32 26.71
CA ALA A 425 7.88 -10.22 26.39
C ALA A 425 6.97 -10.93 27.42
N PRO A 426 5.74 -10.42 27.64
CA PRO A 426 4.71 -11.12 28.41
C PRO A 426 4.34 -12.48 27.82
N THR A 427 4.20 -13.50 28.66
CA THR A 427 3.71 -14.84 28.24
C THR A 427 2.22 -14.86 27.96
N ASN A 428 1.78 -15.81 27.13
CA ASN A 428 0.39 -15.97 26.67
C ASN A 428 -0.14 -14.72 25.97
N LEU A 429 0.68 -14.11 25.13
CA LEU A 429 0.37 -12.87 24.43
C LEU A 429 0.35 -13.13 22.92
N ASN A 430 -0.78 -12.85 22.27
CA ASN A 430 -0.84 -12.63 20.83
C ASN A 430 -0.62 -11.13 20.61
N HIS A 431 0.60 -10.76 20.22
CA HIS A 431 0.96 -9.37 19.92
C HIS A 431 0.57 -9.03 18.47
N PHE A 432 0.79 -7.80 18.04
CA PHE A 432 0.59 -7.40 16.65
C PHE A 432 1.79 -7.78 15.78
N ASP A 433 1.63 -7.63 14.47
CA ASP A 433 2.64 -7.88 13.45
C ASP A 433 3.18 -9.33 13.42
N GLY A 434 2.32 -10.28 13.79
CA GLY A 434 2.66 -11.71 13.81
C GLY A 434 3.53 -12.14 14.99
N TYR A 435 3.77 -11.27 15.98
CA TYR A 435 4.47 -11.63 17.20
C TYR A 435 3.56 -12.35 18.19
N ALA A 436 4.08 -13.40 18.81
CA ALA A 436 3.39 -14.11 19.87
C ALA A 436 4.38 -14.70 20.87
N GLN A 437 3.99 -14.76 22.14
CA GLN A 437 4.74 -15.43 23.20
C GLN A 437 3.86 -16.49 23.85
N GLY A 438 4.34 -17.73 23.86
CA GLY A 438 3.65 -18.86 24.48
C GLY A 438 3.57 -18.79 26.01
N PRO A 439 3.23 -19.89 26.68
CA PRO A 439 3.04 -19.93 28.14
C PRO A 439 4.34 -19.78 28.96
N SER A 440 5.50 -19.82 28.31
CA SER A 440 6.80 -19.57 28.94
C SER A 440 7.65 -18.64 28.08
N THR A 441 8.66 -18.03 28.66
CA THR A 441 9.67 -17.20 27.97
C THR A 441 10.78 -18.03 27.32
N LEU A 442 10.76 -19.35 27.53
CA LEU A 442 11.77 -20.31 27.08
C LEU A 442 13.22 -19.97 27.46
N THR A 443 13.40 -19.07 28.44
CA THR A 443 14.68 -18.56 28.90
C THR A 443 14.68 -18.43 30.42
N ARG A 444 15.81 -18.00 30.99
CA ARG A 444 15.92 -17.69 32.42
C ARG A 444 15.23 -16.37 32.83
N TYR A 445 14.83 -15.55 31.86
CA TYR A 445 14.26 -14.23 32.11
C TYR A 445 12.75 -14.33 32.35
N ARG A 446 12.27 -13.57 33.33
CA ARG A 446 10.82 -13.43 33.59
C ARG A 446 10.23 -12.34 32.69
N PRO A 447 8.92 -12.38 32.38
CA PRO A 447 8.24 -11.27 31.73
C PRO A 447 8.55 -9.90 32.37
N GLY A 448 8.85 -8.91 31.54
CA GLY A 448 9.20 -7.55 31.95
C GLY A 448 10.59 -7.39 32.56
N GLN A 449 11.41 -8.45 32.61
CA GLN A 449 12.80 -8.36 33.06
C GLN A 449 13.69 -7.85 31.91
N PRO A 450 14.60 -6.89 32.17
CA PRO A 450 15.60 -6.49 31.19
C PRO A 450 16.50 -7.67 30.78
N VAL A 451 16.70 -7.82 29.48
CA VAL A 451 17.61 -8.77 28.88
C VAL A 451 18.85 -8.02 28.40
N PRO A 452 19.99 -8.15 29.10
CA PRO A 452 21.21 -7.42 28.76
C PRO A 452 21.75 -7.83 27.39
N GLY A 453 22.39 -6.90 26.69
CA GLY A 453 23.14 -7.17 25.46
C GLY A 453 22.31 -7.30 24.18
N LEU A 454 21.01 -6.96 24.22
CA LEU A 454 20.17 -6.90 23.01
C LEU A 454 20.21 -5.54 22.31
N ASN A 455 20.73 -4.51 22.98
CA ASN A 455 20.92 -3.16 22.45
C ASN A 455 22.16 -3.03 21.54
N SER A 456 22.46 -3.99 20.68
CA SER A 456 23.63 -3.95 19.79
C SER A 456 23.37 -4.68 18.49
N GLY A 457 23.68 -4.00 17.38
CA GLY A 457 23.54 -4.57 16.05
C GLY A 457 22.11 -4.55 15.52
N GLY A 458 21.98 -5.03 14.29
CA GLY A 458 20.70 -5.26 13.61
C GLY A 458 20.16 -4.04 12.86
N TRP A 459 19.35 -4.31 11.84
CA TRP A 459 18.67 -3.30 11.04
C TRP A 459 17.18 -3.32 11.32
N HIS A 460 16.55 -2.14 11.42
CA HIS A 460 15.10 -2.00 11.34
C HIS A 460 14.57 -2.78 10.14
N ASP A 461 13.64 -3.70 10.39
CA ASP A 461 13.31 -4.80 9.47
C ASP A 461 12.72 -4.31 8.16
N ALA A 462 11.86 -3.29 8.23
CA ALA A 462 11.19 -2.75 7.07
C ALA A 462 10.88 -1.26 7.22
N GLY A 463 9.60 -0.89 7.20
CA GLY A 463 9.14 0.49 7.38
C GLY A 463 8.86 0.86 8.84
N ASP A 464 8.89 -0.13 9.72
CA ASP A 464 8.87 -0.03 11.17
C ASP A 464 10.26 -0.33 11.75
N ASP A 465 10.38 -0.17 13.07
CA ASP A 465 11.65 -0.30 13.79
C ASP A 465 11.77 -1.63 14.52
N ASP A 466 11.07 -2.71 14.12
CA ASP A 466 11.26 -4.01 14.74
C ASP A 466 12.55 -4.70 14.25
N LEU A 467 13.00 -5.72 14.97
CA LEU A 467 14.16 -6.54 14.59
C LEU A 467 13.74 -8.00 14.51
N ARG A 468 13.81 -8.64 13.33
CA ARG A 468 13.48 -10.07 13.16
C ARG A 468 14.71 -10.92 12.86
N VAL A 469 14.91 -12.01 13.62
CA VAL A 469 16.14 -12.81 13.50
C VAL A 469 16.35 -13.38 12.09
N GLU A 470 15.28 -13.77 11.38
CA GLU A 470 15.37 -14.27 10.01
C GLU A 470 15.82 -13.20 9.00
N SER A 471 15.38 -11.95 9.16
CA SER A 471 15.78 -10.86 8.28
C SER A 471 17.21 -10.44 8.57
N GLN A 472 17.57 -10.32 9.85
CA GLN A 472 18.95 -10.02 10.26
C GLN A 472 19.93 -11.03 9.67
N ILE A 473 19.67 -12.32 9.85
CA ILE A 473 20.58 -13.36 9.39
C ILE A 473 20.53 -13.57 7.88
N GLY A 474 19.39 -13.31 7.23
CA GLY A 474 19.26 -13.32 5.78
C GLY A 474 20.11 -12.23 5.13
N THR A 475 20.09 -11.02 5.67
CA THR A 475 20.93 -9.91 5.20
C THR A 475 22.42 -10.23 5.39
N VAL A 476 22.81 -10.75 6.57
CA VAL A 476 24.18 -11.22 6.82
C VAL A 476 24.61 -12.26 5.78
N TRP A 477 23.75 -13.25 5.51
CA TRP A 477 24.05 -14.29 4.53
C TRP A 477 24.27 -13.69 3.13
N LEU A 478 23.36 -12.83 2.66
CA LEU A 478 23.48 -12.23 1.33
C LEU A 478 24.74 -11.37 1.20
N LEU A 479 25.06 -10.55 2.19
CA LEU A 479 26.27 -9.73 2.20
C LEU A 479 27.55 -10.59 2.19
N ALA A 480 27.59 -11.64 3.03
CA ALA A 480 28.72 -12.58 3.04
C ALA A 480 28.93 -13.22 1.67
N LYS A 481 27.85 -13.63 0.98
CA LYS A 481 27.93 -14.16 -0.38
C LYS A 481 28.39 -13.13 -1.40
N MET A 482 27.96 -11.88 -1.28
CA MET A 482 28.45 -10.82 -2.19
C MET A 482 29.96 -10.63 -2.06
N VAL A 483 30.50 -10.70 -0.84
CA VAL A 483 31.94 -10.63 -0.61
C VAL A 483 32.66 -11.86 -1.16
N GLU A 484 32.22 -13.07 -0.79
CA GLU A 484 32.92 -14.32 -1.14
C GLU A 484 32.76 -14.72 -2.61
N ASP A 485 31.53 -14.66 -3.15
CA ASP A 485 31.22 -15.19 -4.49
C ASP A 485 31.47 -14.16 -5.60
N LEU A 486 31.33 -12.87 -5.29
CA LEU A 486 31.44 -11.78 -6.27
C LEU A 486 32.66 -10.88 -6.06
N GLY A 487 33.45 -11.11 -4.98
CA GLY A 487 34.62 -10.30 -4.67
C GLY A 487 34.27 -8.85 -4.37
N LEU A 488 33.09 -8.59 -3.79
CA LEU A 488 32.67 -7.24 -3.44
C LEU A 488 33.67 -6.62 -2.45
N ASP A 489 34.35 -5.56 -2.89
CA ASP A 489 35.26 -4.76 -2.09
C ASP A 489 34.91 -3.28 -2.30
N TYR A 490 34.17 -2.71 -1.36
CA TYR A 490 33.63 -1.36 -1.44
C TYR A 490 33.80 -0.64 -0.10
N ASP A 491 34.31 0.58 -0.13
CA ASP A 491 34.57 1.39 1.05
C ASP A 491 34.09 2.82 0.79
N ALA A 492 33.01 3.20 1.44
CA ALA A 492 32.45 4.54 1.42
C ALA A 492 31.91 4.98 2.78
N THR A 493 31.76 4.07 3.75
CA THR A 493 31.06 4.32 5.01
C THR A 493 31.86 3.80 6.19
N ARG A 494 32.16 4.67 7.17
CA ARG A 494 32.73 4.22 8.44
C ARG A 494 31.63 3.75 9.38
N ILE A 495 31.75 2.53 9.89
CA ILE A 495 30.89 1.99 10.93
C ILE A 495 31.73 1.71 12.19
N ASP A 496 31.54 2.53 13.22
CA ASP A 496 32.18 2.35 14.54
C ASP A 496 31.17 1.77 15.53
N GLN A 497 31.16 0.43 15.64
CA GLN A 497 30.26 -0.31 16.55
C GLN A 497 30.48 0.09 18.01
N ALA A 498 31.74 0.33 18.42
CA ALA A 498 32.08 0.66 19.80
C ALA A 498 31.59 2.05 20.22
N ARG A 499 31.69 3.03 19.30
CA ARG A 499 31.15 4.39 19.50
C ARG A 499 29.69 4.52 19.09
N ARG A 500 29.09 3.47 18.54
CA ARG A 500 27.71 3.44 18.03
C ARG A 500 27.43 4.53 17.01
N ARG A 501 28.34 4.68 16.05
CA ARG A 501 28.29 5.77 15.06
C ARG A 501 28.56 5.28 13.65
N VAL A 502 27.75 5.76 12.73
CA VAL A 502 27.93 5.58 11.29
C VAL A 502 28.16 6.94 10.65
N GLU A 503 29.18 7.03 9.80
CA GLU A 503 29.46 8.21 8.97
C GLU A 503 29.47 7.78 7.50
N ILE A 504 28.37 8.09 6.81
CA ILE A 504 28.22 7.90 5.37
C ILE A 504 29.20 8.83 4.65
N HIS A 505 29.76 8.34 3.55
CA HIS A 505 30.75 9.05 2.72
C HIS A 505 32.01 9.44 3.50
N ASP A 506 32.42 8.59 4.44
CA ASP A 506 33.63 8.73 5.24
C ASP A 506 34.39 7.39 5.26
N PRO A 507 35.07 7.03 4.14
CA PRO A 507 35.74 5.75 4.02
C PRO A 507 36.83 5.57 5.09
N ASP A 508 36.96 4.35 5.61
CA ASP A 508 37.89 4.03 6.70
C ASP A 508 38.90 2.92 6.36
N GLY A 509 38.95 2.51 5.10
CA GLY A 509 39.82 1.45 4.59
C GLY A 509 39.29 0.04 4.84
N ARG A 510 38.04 -0.11 5.31
CA ARG A 510 37.39 -1.40 5.55
C ARG A 510 36.23 -1.58 4.57
N ASN A 511 36.03 -2.82 4.13
CA ASN A 511 34.90 -3.17 3.27
C ASN A 511 33.58 -2.93 4.01
N ASP A 512 32.75 -2.01 3.50
CA ASP A 512 31.43 -1.63 4.02
C ASP A 512 30.54 -2.87 4.24
N ALA A 513 30.56 -3.83 3.32
CA ALA A 513 29.76 -5.04 3.42
C ALA A 513 30.17 -5.92 4.62
N LEU A 514 31.47 -6.02 4.92
CA LEU A 514 31.96 -6.74 6.09
C LEU A 514 31.62 -6.01 7.39
N GLN A 515 31.69 -4.68 7.39
CA GLN A 515 31.26 -3.87 8.54
C GLN A 515 29.75 -4.03 8.82
N GLN A 516 28.93 -4.17 7.77
CA GLN A 516 27.50 -4.50 7.88
C GLN A 516 27.28 -5.94 8.37
N VAL A 517 28.05 -6.92 7.88
CA VAL A 517 28.02 -8.30 8.40
C VAL A 517 28.32 -8.33 9.91
N GLU A 518 29.34 -7.60 10.36
CA GLU A 518 29.65 -7.42 11.79
C GLU A 518 28.42 -6.90 12.55
N HIS A 519 27.76 -5.86 12.03
CA HIS A 519 26.58 -5.25 12.65
C HIS A 519 25.42 -6.25 12.82
N GLY A 520 25.08 -7.01 11.78
CA GLY A 520 24.02 -8.02 11.85
C GLY A 520 24.37 -9.16 12.82
N LEU A 521 25.64 -9.61 12.84
CA LEU A 521 26.10 -10.64 13.76
C LEU A 521 26.08 -10.19 15.23
N LEU A 522 26.30 -8.90 15.52
CA LEU A 522 26.17 -8.37 16.89
C LEU A 522 24.76 -8.58 17.44
N SER A 523 23.73 -8.43 16.61
CA SER A 523 22.34 -8.71 17.01
C SER A 523 22.08 -10.20 17.17
N VAL A 524 22.38 -11.01 16.16
CA VAL A 524 22.04 -12.46 16.15
C VAL A 524 22.84 -13.23 17.21
N VAL A 525 24.16 -13.06 17.24
CA VAL A 525 25.04 -13.75 18.19
C VAL A 525 24.90 -13.16 19.58
N GLY A 526 24.71 -11.84 19.71
CA GLY A 526 24.41 -11.17 20.97
C GLY A 526 23.14 -11.72 21.60
N GLY A 527 22.06 -11.80 20.82
CA GLY A 527 20.80 -12.41 21.22
C GLY A 527 20.97 -13.84 21.71
N TYR A 528 21.69 -14.68 20.97
CA TYR A 528 21.96 -16.07 21.38
C TYR A 528 22.75 -16.15 22.69
N ARG A 529 23.81 -15.35 22.84
CA ARG A 529 24.63 -15.31 24.07
C ARG A 529 23.81 -14.85 25.27
N SER A 530 22.94 -13.88 25.09
CA SER A 530 22.10 -13.34 26.16
C SER A 530 21.01 -14.30 26.58
N LEU A 531 20.23 -14.83 25.63
CA LEU A 531 19.05 -15.65 25.91
C LEU A 531 19.38 -17.14 26.10
N GLY A 532 20.50 -17.61 25.54
CA GLY A 532 20.83 -19.03 25.39
C GLY A 532 20.11 -19.71 24.22
N ARG A 533 19.48 -18.91 23.34
CA ARG A 533 18.73 -19.33 22.16
C ARG A 533 18.50 -18.14 21.23
N LEU A 534 17.99 -18.36 20.03
CA LEU A 534 17.57 -17.26 19.15
C LEU A 534 16.35 -16.53 19.71
N TYR A 535 16.34 -15.21 19.54
CA TYR A 535 15.12 -14.41 19.70
C TYR A 535 14.22 -14.63 18.47
N ARG A 536 12.90 -14.46 18.65
CA ARG A 536 11.94 -14.38 17.53
C ARG A 536 12.11 -13.06 16.79
N GLY A 537 11.99 -12.00 17.57
CA GLY A 537 12.18 -10.62 17.15
C GLY A 537 12.10 -9.69 18.37
N ILE A 538 12.36 -8.41 18.14
CA ILE A 538 12.25 -7.35 19.15
C ILE A 538 11.35 -6.26 18.58
N ILE A 539 10.28 -5.91 19.28
CA ILE A 539 9.25 -4.99 18.76
C ILE A 539 8.67 -4.13 19.89
N SER A 540 8.25 -2.91 19.56
CA SER A 540 7.65 -1.98 20.51
C SER A 540 6.40 -2.56 21.18
N PRO A 541 6.12 -2.20 22.45
CA PRO A 541 5.00 -2.77 23.20
C PRO A 541 3.64 -2.18 22.80
N THR A 542 3.62 -1.04 22.10
CA THR A 542 2.40 -0.29 21.78
C THR A 542 2.26 0.03 20.30
N LEU A 543 1.02 0.10 19.82
CA LEU A 543 0.73 0.49 18.44
C LEU A 543 1.10 1.95 18.13
N ARG A 544 1.07 2.83 19.15
CA ARG A 544 1.47 4.23 18.99
C ARG A 544 2.96 4.36 18.71
N GLN A 545 3.80 3.59 19.42
CA GLN A 545 5.23 3.52 19.12
C GLN A 545 5.49 2.85 17.77
N TYR A 546 4.80 1.73 17.50
CA TYR A 546 4.94 1.00 16.23
C TYR A 546 4.60 1.86 15.01
N SER A 547 3.60 2.74 15.12
CA SER A 547 3.16 3.61 14.01
C SER A 547 3.86 4.97 14.00
N ALA A 548 4.85 5.19 14.88
CA ALA A 548 5.60 6.43 14.90
C ALA A 548 6.38 6.58 13.59
N MET A 549 6.45 7.80 13.08
CA MET A 549 7.27 8.15 11.92
C MET A 549 8.16 9.32 12.26
N GLY A 550 9.38 9.32 11.72
CA GLY A 550 10.39 10.33 11.98
C GLY A 550 11.68 9.68 12.45
N ASP A 551 12.32 10.29 13.46
CA ASP A 551 13.57 9.79 14.02
C ASP A 551 13.29 8.63 15.01
N PRO A 552 13.72 7.38 14.72
CA PRO A 552 13.52 6.23 15.60
C PRO A 552 14.12 6.41 17.00
N SER A 553 15.08 7.33 17.18
CA SER A 553 15.64 7.65 18.51
C SER A 553 14.64 8.31 19.46
N THR A 554 13.43 8.61 18.98
CA THR A 554 12.33 9.17 19.77
C THR A 554 11.29 8.14 20.19
N GLN A 555 11.42 6.88 19.73
CA GLN A 555 10.47 5.81 20.04
C GLN A 555 10.55 5.34 21.49
N THR A 556 11.72 5.44 22.11
CA THR A 556 11.97 5.10 23.52
C THR A 556 12.80 6.17 24.22
N ASP A 557 12.84 6.14 25.56
CA ASP A 557 13.65 7.05 26.37
C ASP A 557 15.13 6.60 26.53
N ASN A 558 15.51 5.47 25.92
CA ASN A 558 16.83 4.84 25.98
C ASN A 558 17.28 4.43 27.41
N ILE A 559 16.37 4.30 28.38
CA ILE A 559 16.67 3.91 29.77
C ILE A 559 15.97 2.57 30.13
N PRO A 560 16.73 1.45 30.21
CA PRO A 560 16.16 0.12 30.44
C PRO A 560 15.20 0.03 31.63
N GLY A 561 13.96 -0.38 31.37
CA GLY A 561 12.93 -0.66 32.35
C GLY A 561 12.43 0.56 33.13
N ARG A 562 12.71 1.77 32.66
CA ARG A 562 12.22 3.00 33.30
C ARG A 562 10.71 3.08 33.14
N PRO A 563 9.94 3.27 34.23
CA PRO A 563 8.51 3.46 34.09
C PRO A 563 8.16 4.72 33.30
N VAL A 564 7.33 4.57 32.27
CA VAL A 564 6.80 5.66 31.45
C VAL A 564 5.27 5.67 31.56
N GLU A 565 4.70 6.81 31.91
CA GLU A 565 3.25 6.96 32.01
C GLU A 565 2.61 7.03 30.62
N GLY A 566 1.33 6.64 30.54
CA GLY A 566 0.54 6.81 29.31
C GLY A 566 0.78 5.78 28.21
N GLN A 567 1.54 4.71 28.47
CA GLN A 567 1.79 3.62 27.50
C GLN A 567 0.56 2.72 27.22
N GLY A 568 -0.55 2.93 27.93
CA GLY A 568 -1.77 2.15 27.74
C GLY A 568 -1.64 0.70 28.23
N VAL A 569 -2.23 -0.24 27.49
CA VAL A 569 -2.28 -1.66 27.84
C VAL A 569 -1.88 -2.54 26.66
N ASP A 570 -1.41 -3.75 26.96
CA ASP A 570 -1.14 -4.79 25.99
C ASP A 570 -2.42 -5.45 25.46
N ASN A 571 -2.28 -6.38 24.50
CA ASN A 571 -3.41 -7.11 23.93
C ASN A 571 -4.14 -8.02 24.95
N ASN A 572 -3.58 -8.27 26.13
CA ASN A 572 -4.22 -8.96 27.26
C ASN A 572 -4.89 -7.99 28.25
N GLY A 573 -4.81 -6.68 28.02
CA GLY A 573 -5.39 -5.64 28.87
C GLY A 573 -4.55 -5.32 30.09
N ARG A 574 -3.27 -5.71 30.09
CA ARG A 574 -2.33 -5.45 31.18
C ARG A 574 -1.59 -4.14 30.92
N PRO A 575 -1.37 -3.28 31.93
CA PRO A 575 -0.64 -2.04 31.74
C PRO A 575 0.77 -2.27 31.19
N VAL A 576 1.11 -1.55 30.12
CA VAL A 576 2.49 -1.41 29.65
C VAL A 576 3.17 -0.40 30.57
N ARG A 577 4.30 -0.78 31.18
CA ARG A 577 4.93 0.03 32.23
C ARG A 577 6.11 0.87 31.76
N ALA A 578 6.79 0.43 30.71
CA ALA A 578 7.95 1.07 30.14
C ALA A 578 7.81 1.06 28.62
N ASP A 579 8.48 1.98 27.95
CA ASP A 579 8.49 2.13 26.50
C ASP A 579 9.50 1.21 25.81
N ASP A 580 10.39 0.53 26.57
CA ASP A 580 11.30 -0.49 26.05
C ASP A 580 10.60 -1.46 25.11
N ARG A 581 11.26 -1.78 23.99
CA ARG A 581 10.80 -2.86 23.11
C ARG A 581 10.84 -4.20 23.85
N TRP A 582 10.01 -5.13 23.39
CA TRP A 582 9.93 -6.48 23.92
C TRP A 582 10.64 -7.48 23.04
N VAL A 583 11.50 -8.30 23.63
CA VAL A 583 12.08 -9.47 22.97
C VAL A 583 11.16 -10.66 23.11
N PHE A 584 10.82 -11.27 21.98
CA PHE A 584 10.01 -12.49 21.90
C PHE A 584 10.90 -13.70 21.66
N THR A 585 10.41 -14.88 22.02
CA THR A 585 11.07 -16.17 21.79
C THR A 585 10.07 -17.19 21.28
N GLU A 586 10.56 -18.18 20.55
CA GLU A 586 9.74 -19.30 20.07
C GLU A 586 10.58 -20.56 19.90
N ASP A 587 9.90 -21.70 19.73
CA ASP A 587 10.51 -22.96 19.30
C ASP A 587 10.23 -23.20 17.82
N ASN A 588 11.21 -22.92 16.96
CA ASN A 588 11.10 -23.03 15.51
C ASN A 588 12.37 -23.62 14.87
N PRO A 589 12.39 -24.93 14.63
CA PRO A 589 13.56 -25.62 14.07
C PRO A 589 14.00 -25.09 12.70
N ASP A 590 13.05 -24.71 11.85
CA ASP A 590 13.35 -24.23 10.50
C ASP A 590 14.12 -22.91 10.56
N ARG A 591 13.74 -22.01 11.48
CA ARG A 591 14.45 -20.75 11.65
C ARG A 591 15.82 -20.93 12.30
N GLU A 592 15.95 -21.86 13.24
CA GLU A 592 17.24 -22.23 13.82
C GLU A 592 18.21 -22.74 12.74
N LEU A 593 17.74 -23.62 11.85
CA LEU A 593 18.56 -24.13 10.73
C LEU A 593 18.92 -23.03 9.72
N TYR A 594 17.96 -22.18 9.35
CA TYR A 594 18.22 -21.03 8.48
C TYR A 594 19.25 -20.07 9.07
N THR A 595 19.12 -19.78 10.37
CA THR A 595 20.05 -18.90 11.08
C THR A 595 21.44 -19.51 11.16
N ALA A 596 21.54 -20.82 11.44
CA ALA A 596 22.81 -21.53 11.45
C ALA A 596 23.55 -21.44 10.10
N ALA A 597 22.82 -21.51 8.98
CA ALA A 597 23.41 -21.34 7.65
C ALA A 597 24.00 -19.94 7.43
N GLY A 598 23.27 -18.89 7.81
CA GLY A 598 23.79 -17.52 7.71
C GLY A 598 24.93 -17.22 8.69
N LEU A 599 24.91 -17.81 9.89
CA LEU A 599 26.05 -17.71 10.83
C LEU A 599 27.31 -18.37 10.25
N ALA A 600 27.15 -19.53 9.61
CA ALA A 600 28.25 -20.21 8.93
C ALA A 600 28.77 -19.39 7.73
N ALA A 601 27.91 -18.64 7.03
CA ALA A 601 28.34 -17.72 5.97
C ALA A 601 29.10 -16.51 6.55
N GLY A 602 28.53 -15.83 7.54
CA GLY A 602 29.17 -14.70 8.21
C GLY A 602 30.53 -15.07 8.81
N SER A 603 30.66 -16.26 9.42
CA SER A 603 31.92 -16.74 10.00
C SER A 603 33.03 -17.01 8.98
N ARG A 604 32.72 -17.20 7.69
CA ARG A 604 33.76 -17.39 6.65
C ARG A 604 34.16 -16.06 5.99
N ALA A 605 33.20 -15.14 5.85
CA ALA A 605 33.43 -13.84 5.25
C ALA A 605 34.21 -12.89 6.17
N MET A 606 34.02 -13.02 7.49
CA MET A 606 34.75 -12.32 8.55
C MET A 606 36.04 -13.04 8.90
#